data_AF-A0AAV6AAL5-F1
#
_entry.id   AF-A0AAV6AAL5-F1
#
_cell.length_a   1.000
_cell.length_b   1.000
_cell.length_c   1.000
_cell.angle_alpha   90.00
_cell.angle_beta   90.00
_cell.angle_gamma   90.00
#
_symmetry.space_group_name_H-M   'P 1'
#
loop_
_entity.id
_entity.type
_entity.pdbx_description
1 polymer ?
#
loop_
_entity_poly.entity_id
_entity_poly.type
_entity_poly.pdbx_seq_one_letter_code
_entity_poly.pdbx_strand_id
1 'polypeptide(L)'
;MPLSEADRHAKLKDLFDLAQGSEEFEGGVTFQDDMEALVVGDWAFFAIDEIGDLALSFHLDAHPVAVARLTRFLVQHEVPFVLTESFTVDDDDQIVFESDTGADLPDK
;
A
#
# COMPACT_ATOMS: atom_id res chain seq x y z
N MET A 1 12.44 -12.03 13.10
CA MET A 1 13.36 -10.90 13.31
C MET A 1 12.77 -9.77 12.50
N PRO A 2 12.56 -8.58 13.08
CA PRO A 2 12.01 -7.46 12.32
C PRO A 2 12.91 -7.13 11.13
N LEU A 3 12.31 -6.78 10.00
CA LEU A 3 13.06 -6.45 8.79
C LEU A 3 13.81 -5.13 8.97
N SER A 4 15.01 -5.00 8.42
CA SER A 4 15.70 -3.70 8.45
C SER A 4 15.05 -2.71 7.48
N GLU A 5 15.16 -1.42 7.74
CA GLU A 5 14.70 -0.35 6.85
C GLU A 5 15.27 -0.50 5.43
N ALA A 6 16.55 -0.84 5.31
CA ALA A 6 17.19 -1.10 4.01
C ALA A 6 16.55 -2.30 3.28
N ASP A 7 16.18 -3.35 4.01
CA ASP A 7 15.52 -4.52 3.42
C ASP A 7 14.06 -4.21 3.02
N ARG A 8 13.35 -3.39 3.81
CA ARG A 8 11.98 -2.95 3.47
C ARG A 8 11.98 -2.10 2.22
N HIS A 9 12.88 -1.12 2.16
CA HIS A 9 13.07 -0.28 0.99
C HIS A 9 13.43 -1.11 -0.24
N ALA A 10 14.34 -2.09 -0.12
CA ALA A 10 14.71 -2.96 -1.24
C ALA A 10 13.48 -3.75 -1.77
N LYS A 11 12.66 -4.33 -0.89
CA LYS A 11 11.42 -5.01 -1.29
C LYS A 11 10.42 -4.09 -1.98
N LEU A 12 10.22 -2.88 -1.45
CA LEU A 12 9.32 -1.90 -2.06
C LEU A 12 9.86 -1.43 -3.41
N LYS A 13 11.18 -1.30 -3.55
CA LYS A 13 11.81 -1.00 -4.83
C LYS A 13 11.59 -2.12 -5.86
N ASP A 14 11.72 -3.38 -5.44
CA ASP A 14 11.44 -4.51 -6.33
C ASP A 14 9.97 -4.52 -6.79
N LEU A 15 9.04 -4.22 -5.88
CA LEU A 15 7.61 -4.05 -6.19
C LEU A 15 7.33 -2.85 -7.11
N PHE A 16 8.00 -1.73 -6.89
CA PHE A 16 7.94 -0.57 -7.75
C PHE A 16 8.35 -0.93 -9.17
N ASP A 17 9.55 -1.51 -9.32
CA ASP A 17 10.11 -1.89 -10.62
C ASP A 17 9.23 -2.94 -11.32
N LEU A 18 8.60 -3.85 -10.56
CA LEU A 18 7.66 -4.82 -11.09
C LEU A 18 6.36 -4.17 -11.59
N ALA A 19 5.87 -3.15 -10.88
CA ALA A 19 4.65 -2.42 -11.23
C ALA A 19 4.88 -1.43 -12.39
N GLN A 20 6.12 -0.98 -12.62
CA GLN A 20 6.47 -0.10 -13.72
C GLN A 20 6.14 -0.77 -15.07
N GLY A 21 5.19 -0.18 -15.80
CA GLY A 21 4.78 -0.63 -17.13
C GLY A 21 3.67 -1.68 -17.15
N SER A 22 3.08 -2.01 -15.99
CA SER A 22 1.86 -2.83 -15.92
C SER A 22 0.61 -1.98 -16.24
N GLU A 23 -0.25 -2.50 -17.12
CA GLU A 23 -1.50 -1.82 -17.54
C GLU A 23 -2.53 -1.76 -16.39
N GLU A 24 -2.33 -2.56 -15.35
CA GLU A 24 -3.17 -2.63 -14.17
C GLU A 24 -3.10 -1.35 -13.31
N PHE A 25 -2.06 -0.54 -13.48
CA PHE A 25 -1.79 0.68 -12.71
C PHE A 25 -2.03 1.95 -13.55
N GLU A 26 -3.29 2.18 -13.97
CA GLU A 26 -3.69 3.34 -14.80
C GLU A 26 -3.41 4.73 -14.15
N GLY A 27 -3.07 4.80 -12.85
CA GLY A 27 -2.66 6.02 -12.15
C GLY A 27 -1.15 6.18 -11.93
N GLY A 28 -0.35 5.21 -12.40
CA GLY A 28 1.07 5.13 -12.09
C GLY A 28 1.33 4.66 -10.66
N VAL A 29 2.57 4.23 -10.42
CA VAL A 29 3.06 3.91 -9.08
C VAL A 29 4.16 4.90 -8.74
N THR A 30 4.11 5.46 -7.53
CA THR A 30 5.11 6.37 -6.97
C THR A 30 5.67 5.78 -5.68
N PHE A 31 6.88 6.20 -5.32
CA PHE A 31 7.51 5.81 -4.07
C PHE A 31 7.57 7.02 -3.13
N GLN A 32 7.10 6.85 -1.89
CA GLN A 32 7.13 7.85 -0.83
C GLN A 32 8.12 7.38 0.24
N ASP A 33 9.34 7.94 0.19
CA ASP A 33 10.45 7.58 1.07
C ASP A 33 10.15 7.85 2.55
N ASP A 34 9.41 8.93 2.84
CA ASP A 34 9.02 9.36 4.18
C ASP A 34 8.01 8.42 4.84
N MET A 35 7.10 7.86 4.05
CA MET A 35 6.11 6.87 4.49
C MET A 35 6.62 5.42 4.41
N GLU A 36 7.81 5.20 3.85
CA GLU A 36 8.31 3.87 3.44
C GLU A 36 7.22 3.07 2.67
N ALA A 37 6.59 3.72 1.68
CA ALA A 37 5.44 3.16 0.99
C ALA A 37 5.45 3.39 -0.52
N LEU A 38 4.80 2.50 -1.27
CA LEU A 38 4.41 2.75 -2.65
C LEU A 38 2.98 3.25 -2.68
N VAL A 39 2.73 4.28 -3.49
CA VAL A 39 1.41 4.81 -3.73
C VAL A 39 1.01 4.49 -5.17
N VAL A 40 -0.21 3.98 -5.33
CA VAL A 40 -0.76 3.52 -6.60
C VAL A 40 -1.93 4.41 -6.97
N GLY A 41 -1.69 5.35 -7.88
CA GLY A 41 -2.63 6.45 -8.15
C GLY A 41 -3.12 7.08 -6.84
N ASP A 42 -4.42 7.33 -6.73
CA ASP A 42 -5.03 7.95 -5.54
C ASP A 42 -5.77 6.94 -4.64
N TRP A 43 -5.62 5.63 -4.88
CA TRP A 43 -6.56 4.63 -4.34
C TRP A 43 -5.93 3.45 -3.61
N ALA A 44 -4.62 3.23 -3.66
CA ALA A 44 -3.98 2.16 -2.90
C ALA A 44 -2.55 2.49 -2.48
N PHE A 45 -2.12 1.85 -1.38
CA PHE A 45 -0.74 1.90 -0.92
C PHE A 45 -0.21 0.51 -0.54
N PHE A 46 1.09 0.37 -0.70
CA PHE A 46 1.86 -0.79 -0.26
C PHE A 46 2.90 -0.36 0.76
N ALA A 47 2.87 -0.99 1.94
CA ALA A 47 3.89 -0.82 2.96
C ALA A 47 4.40 -2.19 3.41
N ILE A 48 5.66 -2.26 3.83
CA ILE A 48 6.19 -3.47 4.47
C ILE A 48 6.13 -3.25 5.97
N ASP A 49 5.45 -4.15 6.68
CA ASP A 49 5.37 -4.06 8.13
C ASP A 49 6.69 -4.43 8.81
N GLU A 50 6.74 -4.29 10.14
CA GLU A 50 7.95 -4.59 10.90
C GLU A 50 8.39 -6.06 10.78
N ILE A 51 7.47 -6.99 10.54
CA ILE A 51 7.77 -8.43 10.42
C ILE A 51 8.15 -8.85 9.00
N GLY A 52 7.96 -7.95 8.01
CA GLY A 52 8.40 -8.13 6.64
C GLY A 52 7.31 -8.48 5.64
N ASP A 53 6.06 -8.45 6.05
CA ASP A 53 4.90 -8.74 5.22
C ASP A 53 4.44 -7.49 4.47
N LEU A 54 3.94 -7.68 3.25
CA LEU A 54 3.36 -6.59 2.47
C LEU A 54 1.95 -6.30 2.98
N ALA A 55 1.77 -5.16 3.63
CA ALA A 55 0.47 -4.60 3.97
C ALA A 55 -0.07 -3.82 2.75
N LEU A 56 -1.22 -4.26 2.26
CA LEU A 56 -1.98 -3.57 1.23
C LEU A 56 -3.17 -2.87 1.88
N SER A 57 -3.34 -1.59 1.59
CA SER A 57 -4.58 -0.89 1.90
C SER A 57 -5.05 -0.05 0.72
N PHE A 58 -6.32 0.31 0.74
CA PHE A 58 -6.98 1.01 -0.34
C PHE A 58 -7.97 2.07 0.19
N HIS A 59 -8.17 3.09 -0.62
CA HIS A 59 -9.13 4.15 -0.34
C HIS A 59 -10.54 3.57 -0.32
N LEU A 60 -11.40 4.01 0.61
CA LEU A 60 -12.79 3.51 0.71
C LEU A 60 -13.58 3.67 -0.58
N ASP A 61 -13.37 4.77 -1.29
CA ASP A 61 -14.00 5.03 -2.59
C ASP A 61 -13.30 4.33 -3.77
N ALA A 62 -12.29 3.50 -3.51
CA ALA A 62 -11.65 2.71 -4.56
C ALA A 62 -12.70 1.79 -5.22
N HIS A 63 -12.81 1.89 -6.54
CA HIS A 63 -13.77 1.09 -7.29
C HIS A 63 -13.45 -0.41 -7.09
N PRO A 64 -14.43 -1.30 -6.84
CA PRO A 64 -14.18 -2.73 -6.57
C PRO A 64 -13.35 -3.45 -7.64
N VAL A 65 -13.43 -2.98 -8.89
CA VAL A 65 -12.62 -3.49 -10.01
C VAL A 65 -11.13 -3.16 -9.83
N ALA A 66 -10.77 -2.00 -9.28
CA ALA A 66 -9.38 -1.64 -9.01
C ALA A 66 -8.77 -2.56 -7.95
N VAL A 67 -9.50 -2.79 -6.85
CA VAL A 67 -9.10 -3.75 -5.80
C VAL A 67 -8.91 -5.16 -6.38
N ALA A 68 -9.83 -5.61 -7.23
CA ALA A 68 -9.73 -6.92 -7.88
C ALA A 68 -8.54 -7.03 -8.87
N ARG A 69 -8.24 -5.97 -9.63
CA ARG A 69 -7.06 -5.90 -10.51
C ARG A 69 -5.77 -5.97 -9.70
N LEU A 70 -5.70 -5.22 -8.60
CA LEU A 70 -4.54 -5.17 -7.72
C LEU A 70 -4.23 -6.52 -7.07
N THR A 71 -5.24 -7.10 -6.42
CA THR A 71 -5.09 -8.41 -5.78
C THR A 71 -4.73 -9.48 -6.80
N ARG A 72 -5.30 -9.42 -8.02
CA ARG A 72 -4.92 -10.30 -9.11
C ARG A 72 -3.45 -10.14 -9.51
N PHE A 73 -2.97 -8.91 -9.68
CA PHE A 73 -1.58 -8.63 -10.04
C PHE A 73 -0.62 -9.25 -9.02
N LEU A 74 -0.85 -9.01 -7.72
CA LEU A 74 -0.01 -9.56 -6.64
C LEU A 74 0.01 -11.09 -6.66
N VAL A 75 -1.17 -11.72 -6.82
CA VAL A 75 -1.27 -13.18 -6.90
C VAL A 75 -0.57 -13.74 -8.14
N GLN A 76 -0.70 -13.09 -9.30
CA GLN A 76 -0.05 -13.53 -10.55
C GLN A 76 1.47 -13.48 -10.47
N HIS A 77 2.02 -12.55 -9.69
CA HIS A 77 3.45 -12.40 -9.46
C HIS A 77 3.94 -13.08 -8.18
N GLU A 78 3.10 -13.91 -7.55
CA GLU A 78 3.44 -14.66 -6.32
C GLU A 78 3.92 -13.75 -5.17
N VAL A 79 3.43 -12.51 -5.12
CA VAL A 79 3.75 -11.56 -4.05
C VAL A 79 2.84 -11.85 -2.85
N PRO A 80 3.38 -12.27 -1.69
CA PRO A 80 2.59 -12.45 -0.49
C PRO A 80 2.17 -11.09 0.07
N PHE A 81 0.90 -10.97 0.47
CA PHE A 81 0.36 -9.74 1.06
C PHE A 81 -0.70 -10.03 2.12
N VAL A 82 -0.86 -9.09 3.03
CA VAL A 82 -1.93 -8.99 4.00
C VAL A 82 -2.79 -7.80 3.61
N LEU A 83 -4.11 -8.00 3.56
CA LEU A 83 -5.07 -6.92 3.36
C LEU A 83 -5.30 -6.24 4.70
N THR A 84 -4.89 -4.98 4.78
CA THR A 84 -5.04 -4.11 5.94
C THR A 84 -6.16 -3.09 5.67
N GLU A 85 -6.62 -2.44 6.73
CA GLU A 85 -7.81 -1.57 6.80
C GLU A 85 -7.95 -0.57 5.65
N SER A 86 -9.18 -0.17 5.37
CA SER A 86 -9.47 0.89 4.40
C SER A 86 -9.18 2.27 4.98
N PHE A 87 -8.70 3.19 4.16
CA PHE A 87 -8.40 4.57 4.56
C PHE A 87 -9.25 5.58 3.79
N THR A 88 -9.35 6.80 4.30
CA THR A 88 -9.94 7.96 3.62
C THR A 88 -8.85 8.99 3.35
N VAL A 89 -9.07 9.86 2.38
CA VAL A 89 -8.28 11.07 2.19
C VAL A 89 -9.12 12.25 2.64
N ASP A 90 -8.54 13.12 3.47
CA ASP A 90 -9.22 14.33 3.94
C ASP A 90 -9.16 15.48 2.91
N ASP A 91 -9.80 16.60 3.25
CA ASP A 91 -9.87 17.78 2.38
C ASP A 91 -8.49 18.43 2.09
N ASP A 92 -7.44 18.06 2.83
CA ASP A 92 -6.07 18.56 2.70
C ASP A 92 -5.14 17.56 1.98
N ASP A 93 -5.72 16.59 1.25
CA ASP A 93 -5.04 15.48 0.57
C ASP A 93 -4.18 14.62 1.51
N GLN A 94 -4.50 14.58 2.82
CA GLN A 94 -3.82 13.72 3.78
C GLN A 94 -4.52 12.37 3.90
N ILE A 95 -3.72 11.31 4.00
CA ILE A 95 -4.24 9.96 4.24
C ILE A 95 -4.65 9.85 5.72
N VAL A 96 -5.92 9.59 5.96
CA VAL A 96 -6.50 9.37 7.29
C VAL A 96 -6.92 7.91 7.43
N PHE A 97 -6.39 7.26 8.46
CA PHE A 97 -6.71 5.88 8.77
C PHE A 97 -7.92 5.84 9.72
N GLU A 98 -9.08 5.42 9.21
CA GLU A 98 -10.24 5.14 10.07
C GLU A 98 -10.21 3.66 10.47
N SER A 99 -9.62 3.36 11.64
CA SER A 99 -9.69 2.02 12.20
C SER A 99 -11.04 1.78 12.88
N ASP A 100 -11.82 0.83 12.35
CA ASP A 100 -13.05 0.32 12.97
C ASP A 100 -12.81 -0.41 14.31
N THR A 101 -11.54 -0.53 14.76
CA THR A 101 -11.18 -1.19 16.02
C THR A 101 -11.26 -0.30 17.26
N GLY A 102 -11.59 0.99 17.12
CA GLY A 102 -11.86 1.88 18.26
C GLY A 102 -10.67 2.09 19.20
N ALA A 103 -9.44 1.93 18.71
CA ALA A 103 -8.24 2.28 19.43
C ALA A 103 -7.73 3.64 18.93
N ASP A 104 -8.10 4.71 19.63
CA ASP A 104 -7.37 5.97 19.60
C ASP A 104 -5.89 5.67 19.90
N LEU A 105 -5.05 5.68 18.88
CA LEU A 105 -3.61 5.72 19.07
C LEU A 105 -3.25 7.18 19.35
N PRO A 106 -2.68 7.50 20.53
CA PRO A 106 -2.35 8.87 20.88
C PRO A 106 -1.22 9.40 19.98
N ASP A 107 -1.47 10.56 19.38
CA ASP A 107 -0.48 11.35 18.64
C ASP A 107 0.82 11.50 19.44
N LYS A 108 1.94 11.30 18.78
CA LYS A 108 3.26 11.60 19.33
C LYS A 108 4.06 12.49 18.40
#